data_AF-M6W0S1-F1
#
_entry.id   AF-M6W0S1-F1
#
_cell.length_a   1.000
_cell.length_b   1.000
_cell.length_c   1.000
_cell.angle_alpha   90.00
_cell.angle_beta   90.00
_cell.angle_gamma   90.00
#
_symmetry.space_group_name_H-M   'P 1'
#
loop_
_entity.id
_entity.type
_entity.pdbx_description
1 polymer ?
#
loop_
_entity_poly.entity_id
_entity_poly.type
_entity_poly.pdbx_seq_one_letter_code
_entity_poly.pdbx_strand_id
1 'polypeptide(L)'
;METQKDRLKIIATEQNLNSAKLARIGGVTPTAVANYLAGIRQIPFEMAYGLMKAYGYNPFWLLLGEGEKRFPPGAWQLLNTGHHELFEKVDRERIYMKQIEAGGMYPIIERLMNLNQSDLELFKTVFDRMFPEIAE
;
A
#
# COMPACT_ATOMS: atom_id res chain seq x y z
N MET A 1 15.15 -12.19 -2.52
CA MET A 1 13.79 -11.79 -2.12
C MET A 1 13.39 -10.63 -3.01
N GLU A 2 12.33 -10.74 -3.79
CA GLU A 2 11.87 -9.63 -4.65
C GLU A 2 11.39 -8.47 -3.78
N THR A 3 11.64 -7.23 -4.19
CA THR A 3 11.13 -6.03 -3.50
C THR A 3 9.77 -5.61 -4.06
N GLN A 4 9.09 -4.67 -3.43
CA GLN A 4 7.81 -4.13 -3.93
C GLN A 4 7.92 -3.62 -5.38
N LYS A 5 9.00 -2.90 -5.71
CA LYS A 5 9.25 -2.40 -7.07
C LYS A 5 9.39 -3.53 -8.08
N ASP A 6 10.02 -4.65 -7.70
CA ASP A 6 10.26 -5.77 -8.61
C ASP A 6 8.93 -6.47 -8.92
N ARG A 7 8.11 -6.69 -7.90
CA ARG A 7 6.76 -7.22 -8.05
C ARG A 7 5.84 -6.32 -8.87
N LEU A 8 5.91 -4.99 -8.70
CA LEU A 8 5.16 -4.06 -9.53
C LEU A 8 5.60 -4.09 -10.99
N LYS A 9 6.91 -4.21 -11.26
CA LYS A 9 7.43 -4.37 -12.63
C LYS A 9 6.95 -5.67 -13.27
N ILE A 10 6.87 -6.76 -12.51
CA ILE A 10 6.29 -8.02 -12.99
C ILE A 10 4.85 -7.82 -13.43
N ILE A 11 4.03 -7.16 -12.61
CA ILE A 11 2.63 -6.84 -12.95
C ILE A 11 2.55 -5.99 -14.22
N ALA A 12 3.37 -4.94 -14.31
CA ALA A 12 3.39 -4.03 -15.44
C ALA A 12 3.74 -4.76 -16.76
N THR A 13 4.75 -5.63 -16.72
CA THR A 13 5.16 -6.44 -17.87
C THR A 13 4.08 -7.44 -18.29
N GLU A 14 3.52 -8.20 -17.34
CA GLU A 14 2.51 -9.22 -17.63
C GLU A 14 1.22 -8.66 -18.22
N GLN A 15 0.82 -7.47 -17.79
CA GLN A 15 -0.42 -6.82 -18.23
C GLN A 15 -0.18 -5.73 -19.29
N ASN A 16 1.06 -5.58 -19.76
CA ASN A 16 1.47 -4.55 -20.71
C ASN A 16 0.97 -3.14 -20.30
N LEU A 17 1.21 -2.80 -19.04
CA LEU A 17 0.77 -1.53 -18.44
C LEU A 17 1.90 -0.51 -18.49
N ASN A 18 1.58 0.67 -18.99
CA ASN A 18 2.44 1.84 -18.88
C ASN A 18 2.13 2.64 -17.61
N SER A 19 2.99 3.61 -17.26
CA SER A 19 2.82 4.43 -16.05
C SER A 19 1.48 5.17 -16.01
N ALA A 20 0.94 5.58 -17.16
CA ALA A 20 -0.36 6.25 -17.23
C ALA A 20 -1.53 5.32 -16.85
N LYS A 21 -1.50 4.06 -17.28
CA LYS A 21 -2.52 3.07 -16.88
C LYS A 21 -2.41 2.71 -15.40
N LEU A 22 -1.20 2.49 -14.91
CA LEU A 22 -0.95 2.24 -13.49
C LEU A 22 -1.45 3.41 -12.62
N ALA A 23 -1.17 4.64 -13.03
CA ALA A 23 -1.64 5.85 -12.36
C ALA A 23 -3.17 5.88 -12.23
N ARG A 24 -3.89 5.57 -13.31
CA ARG A 24 -5.37 5.47 -13.30
C ARG A 24 -5.88 4.38 -12.37
N ILE A 25 -5.24 3.21 -12.36
CA ILE A 25 -5.64 2.08 -11.50
C ILE A 25 -5.48 2.43 -10.02
N GLY A 26 -4.36 3.05 -9.66
CA GLY A 26 -4.05 3.40 -8.27
C GLY A 26 -4.64 4.74 -7.81
N GLY A 27 -5.25 5.53 -8.69
CA GLY A 27 -5.74 6.87 -8.36
C GLY A 27 -4.63 7.85 -7.99
N VAL A 28 -3.44 7.70 -8.59
CA VAL A 28 -2.23 8.49 -8.28
C VAL A 28 -1.70 9.20 -9.53
N THR A 29 -0.69 10.07 -9.35
CA THR A 29 -0.01 10.71 -10.48
C THR A 29 0.96 9.76 -11.19
N PRO A 30 1.24 9.95 -12.50
CA PRO A 30 2.28 9.19 -13.20
C PRO A 30 3.68 9.32 -12.58
N THR A 31 3.97 10.47 -11.97
CA THR A 31 5.22 10.71 -11.22
C THR A 31 5.33 9.79 -10.01
N ALA A 32 4.24 9.66 -9.23
CA ALA A 32 4.21 8.72 -8.10
C ALA A 32 4.48 7.28 -8.56
N VAL A 33 3.91 6.87 -9.70
CA VAL A 33 4.19 5.55 -10.30
C VAL A 33 5.65 5.37 -10.67
N ALA A 34 6.29 6.39 -11.25
CA ALA A 34 7.73 6.35 -11.55
C ALA A 34 8.56 6.15 -10.28
N ASN A 35 8.21 6.84 -9.19
CA ASN A 35 8.89 6.69 -7.90
C ASN A 35 8.70 5.29 -7.29
N TYR A 36 7.52 4.66 -7.47
CA TYR A 36 7.29 3.27 -7.06
C TYR A 36 8.14 2.29 -7.87
N LEU A 37 8.19 2.45 -9.20
CA LEU A 37 8.98 1.59 -10.10
C LEU A 37 10.48 1.74 -9.89
N ALA A 38 10.93 2.92 -9.44
CA ALA A 38 12.30 3.18 -9.02
C ALA A 38 12.62 2.62 -7.62
N GLY A 39 11.60 2.33 -6.80
CA GLY A 39 11.73 1.96 -5.38
C GLY A 39 12.12 3.13 -4.48
N ILE A 40 11.92 4.36 -4.94
CA ILE A 40 12.11 5.58 -4.15
C ILE A 40 10.98 5.72 -3.12
N ARG A 41 9.75 5.35 -3.52
CA ARG A 41 8.56 5.40 -2.66
C ARG A 41 7.95 4.01 -2.55
N GLN A 42 7.45 3.67 -1.35
CA GLN A 42 6.68 2.43 -1.13
C GLN A 42 5.34 2.50 -1.88
N ILE A 43 4.84 1.34 -2.30
CA ILE A 43 3.56 1.23 -2.98
C ILE A 43 2.43 1.37 -1.93
N PRO A 44 1.46 2.27 -2.13
CA PRO A 44 0.33 2.41 -1.21
C PRO A 44 -0.67 1.25 -1.39
N PHE A 45 -1.47 0.99 -0.36
CA PHE A 45 -2.50 -0.05 -0.39
C PHE A 45 -3.49 0.17 -1.53
N GLU A 46 -3.86 1.42 -1.81
CA GLU A 46 -4.81 1.83 -2.84
C GLU A 46 -4.37 1.38 -4.24
N MET A 47 -3.07 1.47 -4.54
CA MET A 47 -2.51 0.95 -5.80
C MET A 47 -2.63 -0.58 -5.86
N ALA A 48 -2.26 -1.26 -4.77
CA ALA A 48 -2.31 -2.72 -4.71
C ALA A 48 -3.75 -3.25 -4.82
N TYR A 49 -4.69 -2.59 -4.14
CA TYR A 49 -6.12 -2.90 -4.18
C TYR A 49 -6.73 -2.59 -5.56
N GLY A 50 -6.32 -1.51 -6.21
CA GLY A 50 -6.70 -1.22 -7.60
C GLY A 50 -6.27 -2.34 -8.56
N LEU A 51 -5.04 -2.85 -8.42
CA LEU A 51 -4.52 -3.96 -9.22
C LEU A 51 -5.23 -5.29 -8.91
N MET A 52 -5.65 -5.51 -7.67
CA MET A 52 -6.52 -6.62 -7.30
C MET A 52 -7.86 -6.55 -8.03
N LYS A 53 -8.52 -5.39 -7.99
CA LYS A 53 -9.83 -5.20 -8.65
C LYS A 53 -9.74 -5.29 -10.17
N ALA A 54 -8.64 -4.85 -10.77
CA ALA A 54 -8.48 -4.85 -12.22
C ALA A 54 -8.06 -6.23 -12.77
N TYR A 55 -7.18 -6.94 -12.06
CA TYR A 55 -6.48 -8.11 -12.60
C TYR A 55 -6.34 -9.29 -11.64
N GLY A 56 -6.84 -9.19 -10.41
CA GLY A 56 -6.81 -10.27 -9.42
C GLY A 56 -5.45 -10.50 -8.75
N TYR A 57 -4.54 -9.52 -8.75
CA TYR A 57 -3.30 -9.61 -8.00
C TYR A 57 -3.53 -9.50 -6.50
N ASN A 58 -2.80 -10.29 -5.71
CA ASN A 58 -2.90 -10.28 -4.27
C ASN A 58 -2.15 -9.06 -3.67
N PRO A 59 -2.82 -8.19 -2.90
CA PRO A 59 -2.17 -7.05 -2.24
C PRO A 59 -1.07 -7.44 -1.26
N PHE A 60 -1.22 -8.55 -0.52
CA PHE A 60 -0.20 -9.05 0.41
C PHE A 60 1.07 -9.49 -0.32
N TRP A 61 0.91 -10.16 -1.46
CA TRP A 61 2.05 -10.55 -2.28
C TRP A 61 2.76 -9.31 -2.81
N LEU A 62 2.03 -8.33 -3.36
CA LEU A 62 2.64 -7.12 -3.90
C LEU A 62 3.38 -6.31 -2.83
N LEU A 63 2.74 -6.05 -1.68
CA LEU A 63 3.29 -5.15 -0.66
C LEU A 63 4.29 -5.83 0.26
N LEU A 64 4.06 -7.09 0.64
CA LEU A 64 4.85 -7.77 1.66
C LEU A 64 5.67 -8.94 1.10
N GLY A 65 5.35 -9.41 -0.11
CA GLY A 65 5.97 -10.62 -0.68
C GLY A 65 5.39 -11.91 -0.12
N GLU A 66 4.21 -11.84 0.49
CA GLU A 66 3.58 -12.96 1.18
C GLU A 66 2.36 -13.52 0.43
N GLY A 67 2.20 -14.83 0.47
CA GLY A 67 1.09 -15.53 -0.16
C GLY A 67 1.23 -15.64 -1.68
N GLU A 68 0.17 -16.13 -2.32
CA GLU A 68 0.14 -16.33 -3.77
C GLU A 68 0.06 -15.01 -4.52
N LYS A 69 0.70 -14.95 -5.69
CA LYS A 69 0.76 -13.75 -6.54
C LYS A 69 -0.61 -13.26 -7.03
N ARG A 70 -1.49 -14.19 -7.36
CA ARG A 70 -2.84 -13.91 -7.86
C ARG A 70 -3.85 -14.78 -7.12
N PHE A 71 -5.05 -14.27 -6.98
CA PHE A 71 -6.19 -15.09 -6.62
C PHE A 71 -6.53 -16.08 -7.75
N PRO A 72 -7.11 -17.24 -7.44
CA PRO A 72 -7.63 -18.15 -8.45
C PRO A 72 -8.60 -17.42 -9.40
N PRO A 73 -8.64 -17.80 -10.69
CA PRO A 73 -9.59 -17.22 -11.64
C PRO A 73 -11.02 -17.31 -11.12
N GLY A 74 -11.76 -16.19 -11.11
CA GLY A 74 -13.14 -16.14 -10.60
C GLY A 74 -13.24 -15.82 -9.11
N ALA A 75 -12.23 -16.14 -8.30
CA ALA A 75 -12.29 -15.95 -6.85
C ALA A 75 -12.31 -14.47 -6.46
N TRP A 76 -11.51 -13.63 -7.12
CA TRP A 76 -11.46 -12.20 -6.82
C TRP A 76 -12.71 -11.45 -7.34
N GLN A 77 -13.36 -11.95 -8.40
CA GLN A 77 -14.65 -11.41 -8.83
C GLN A 77 -15.73 -11.64 -7.78
N LEU A 78 -15.70 -12.79 -7.10
CA LEU A 78 -16.60 -13.08 -5.97
C LEU A 78 -16.32 -12.21 -4.74
N LEU A 79 -15.08 -11.77 -4.52
CA LEU A 79 -14.76 -10.80 -3.46
C LEU A 79 -15.40 -9.42 -3.72
N ASN A 80 -15.74 -9.13 -4.98
CA ASN A 80 -16.33 -7.85 -5.39
C ASN A 80 -17.88 -7.84 -5.39
N THR A 81 -18.58 -8.91 -4.99
CA THR A 81 -20.05 -9.04 -5.17
C THR A 81 -20.92 -8.47 -4.05
N GLY A 82 -20.39 -7.72 -3.06
CA GLY A 82 -21.26 -7.03 -2.10
C GLY A 82 -20.66 -6.67 -0.74
N HIS A 83 -19.44 -7.11 -0.43
CA HIS A 83 -18.76 -6.79 0.83
C HIS A 83 -17.42 -6.06 0.64
N HIS A 84 -17.28 -5.35 -0.49
CA HIS A 84 -15.99 -4.79 -0.90
C HIS A 84 -15.39 -3.84 0.15
N GLU A 85 -16.20 -2.99 0.81
CA GLU A 85 -15.70 -2.01 1.79
C GLU A 85 -15.17 -2.68 3.06
N LEU A 86 -15.91 -3.68 3.55
CA LEU A 86 -15.50 -4.43 4.74
C LEU A 86 -14.24 -5.24 4.44
N PHE A 87 -14.19 -5.91 3.29
CA PHE A 87 -13.02 -6.67 2.87
C PHE A 87 -11.80 -5.79 2.66
N GLU A 88 -11.96 -4.65 1.98
CA GLU A 88 -10.92 -3.64 1.79
C GLU A 88 -10.38 -3.15 3.14
N LYS A 89 -11.28 -2.79 4.07
CA LYS A 89 -10.89 -2.34 5.41
C LYS A 89 -10.11 -3.40 6.16
N VAL A 90 -10.58 -4.64 6.14
CA VAL A 90 -9.93 -5.77 6.82
C VAL A 90 -8.54 -6.06 6.23
N ASP A 91 -8.40 -6.05 4.91
CA ASP A 91 -7.10 -6.26 4.26
C ASP A 91 -6.13 -5.11 4.55
N ARG A 92 -6.62 -3.87 4.49
CA ARG A 92 -5.85 -2.66 4.82
C ARG A 92 -5.34 -2.72 6.26
N GLU A 93 -6.20 -3.04 7.22
CA GLU A 93 -5.84 -3.18 8.64
C GLU A 93 -4.74 -4.23 8.84
N ARG A 94 -4.89 -5.42 8.23
CA ARG A 94 -3.88 -6.48 8.32
C ARG A 94 -2.54 -6.06 7.73
N ILE A 95 -2.56 -5.38 6.58
CA ILE A 95 -1.34 -4.91 5.92
C ILE A 95 -0.63 -3.86 6.78
N TYR A 96 -1.37 -2.91 7.35
CA TYR A 96 -0.79 -1.93 8.27
C TYR A 96 -0.17 -2.58 9.50
N MET A 97 -0.85 -3.55 10.13
CA MET A 97 -0.29 -4.27 11.27
C MET A 97 1.03 -4.97 10.91
N LYS A 98 1.09 -5.65 9.76
CA LYS A 98 2.34 -6.29 9.30
C LYS A 98 3.46 -5.29 9.01
N GLN A 99 3.13 -4.13 8.46
CA GLN A 99 4.12 -3.07 8.24
C GLN A 99 4.62 -2.46 9.55
N ILE A 100 3.74 -2.29 10.54
CA ILE A 100 4.09 -1.85 11.89
C ILE A 100 5.05 -2.82 12.55
N GLU A 101 4.76 -4.12 12.47
CA GLU A 101 5.62 -5.19 12.99
C GLU A 101 6.97 -5.20 12.27
N ALA A 102 6.97 -5.24 10.94
CA ALA A 102 8.19 -5.30 10.12
C ALA A 102 9.09 -4.06 10.29
N GLY A 103 8.48 -2.88 10.50
CA GLY A 103 9.18 -1.62 10.72
C GLY A 103 9.63 -1.40 12.17
N GLY A 104 9.33 -2.32 13.10
CA GLY A 104 9.60 -2.13 14.52
C GLY A 104 8.87 -0.93 15.12
N MET A 105 7.74 -0.52 14.54
CA MET A 105 7.01 0.68 14.91
C MET A 105 6.07 0.46 16.11
N TYR A 106 5.82 -0.79 16.48
CA TYR A 106 4.90 -1.13 17.56
C TYR A 106 5.18 -0.38 18.87
N PRO A 107 6.44 -0.32 19.38
CA PRO A 107 6.74 0.43 20.61
C PRO A 107 6.55 1.95 20.47
N ILE A 108 6.73 2.48 19.25
CA ILE A 108 6.53 3.91 18.97
C ILE A 108 5.03 4.22 19.01
N ILE A 109 4.22 3.41 18.33
CA ILE A 109 2.76 3.56 18.28
C ILE A 109 2.15 3.40 19.67
N GLU A 110 2.60 2.42 20.45
CA GLU A 110 2.20 2.26 21.84
C GLU A 110 2.48 3.53 22.67
N ARG A 111 3.65 4.14 22.51
CA ARG A 111 3.96 5.42 23.18
C ARG A 111 3.06 6.55 22.69
N LEU A 112 2.82 6.65 21.39
CA LEU A 112 1.95 7.68 20.81
C LEU A 112 0.50 7.58 21.31
N MET A 113 -0.03 6.37 21.47
CA MET A 113 -1.38 6.14 22.02
C MET A 113 -1.53 6.57 23.48
N ASN A 114 -0.42 6.61 24.23
CA ASN A 114 -0.40 7.00 25.64
C ASN A 114 -0.11 8.50 25.86
N LEU A 115 0.07 9.30 24.79
CA LEU A 115 0.25 10.75 24.91
C LEU A 115 -1.06 11.45 25.27
N ASN A 116 -0.96 12.54 26.04
CA ASN A 116 -2.07 13.47 26.17
C ASN A 116 -2.21 14.32 24.90
N GLN A 117 -3.34 15.04 24.77
CA GLN A 117 -3.63 15.84 23.58
C GLN A 117 -2.55 16.89 23.29
N SER A 118 -2.04 17.58 24.32
CA SER A 118 -1.02 18.63 24.17
C SER A 118 0.30 18.07 23.65
N ASP A 119 0.75 16.94 24.21
CA ASP A 119 1.99 16.26 23.78
C ASP A 119 1.85 15.69 22.37
N LEU A 120 0.65 15.19 22.01
CA LEU A 120 0.37 14.73 20.66
C LEU A 120 0.43 15.87 19.64
N GLU A 121 -0.11 17.05 19.96
CA GLU A 121 -0.03 18.22 19.07
C GLU A 121 1.41 18.73 18.92
N LEU A 122 2.18 18.75 20.02
CA LEU A 122 3.59 19.10 19.98
C LEU A 122 4.37 18.10 19.13
N PHE A 123 4.13 16.79 19.31
CA PHE A 123 4.74 15.75 18.50
C PHE A 123 4.45 15.96 17.02
N LYS A 124 3.18 16.17 16.63
CA LYS A 124 2.79 16.43 15.23
C LYS A 124 3.54 17.65 14.67
N THR A 125 3.52 18.75 15.40
CA THR A 125 4.19 20.01 14.99
C THR A 125 5.69 19.81 14.76
N VAL A 126 6.37 19.12 15.69
CA VAL A 126 7.80 18.84 15.58
C VAL A 126 8.07 17.85 14.45
N PHE A 127 7.25 16.80 14.33
CA PHE A 127 7.38 15.78 13.30
C PHE A 127 7.26 16.38 11.91
N ASP A 128 6.21 17.16 11.64
CA ASP A 128 5.98 17.80 10.34
C ASP A 128 7.10 18.78 9.98
N ARG A 129 7.68 19.46 10.98
CA ARG A 129 8.83 20.35 10.76
C ARG A 129 10.11 19.60 10.42
N MET A 130 10.35 18.46 11.06
CA MET A 130 11.54 17.62 10.87
C MET A 130 11.43 16.76 9.61
N PHE A 131 10.22 16.36 9.25
CA PHE A 131 9.89 15.47 8.14
C PHE A 131 8.74 16.10 7.33
N PRO A 132 9.00 17.22 6.63
CA PRO A 132 7.96 17.90 5.87
C PRO A 132 7.39 16.97 4.81
N GLU A 133 6.07 16.98 4.67
CA GLU A 133 5.41 16.31 3.55
C GLU A 133 5.99 16.86 2.25
N ILE A 134 6.52 15.96 1.42
CA ILE A 134 7.00 16.32 0.10
C ILE A 134 5.74 16.65 -0.72
N ALA A 135 5.48 17.94 -0.91
CA ALA A 135 4.40 18.39 -1.79
C ALA A 135 4.59 17.75 -3.17
N GLU A 136 3.57 17.02 -3.63
CA GLU A 136 3.55 16.28 -4.90
C GLU A 136 3.66 17.17 -6.14
#